data_AF-A0A9E2RMQ4-F1
#
_entry.id   AF-A0A9E2RMQ4-F1
#
_cell.length_a   1.000
_cell.length_b   1.000
_cell.length_c   1.000
_cell.angle_alpha   90.00
_cell.angle_beta   90.00
_cell.angle_gamma   90.00
#
_symmetry.space_group_name_H-M   'P 1'
#
loop_
_entity.id
_entity.type
_entity.pdbx_description
1 polymer ?
#
loop_
_entity_poly.entity_id
_entity_poly.type
_entity_poly.pdbx_seq_one_letter_code
_entity_poly.pdbx_strand_id
1 'polypeptide(L)'
;MNIGATSPQPSPTTRSEPATSWIKWGTLLQVRLTDCPMDTRTRCMLASLLEELGQPEEALCHWNAVLVCDPDSLKARAGVVRCRQRIGQPLQSAR
;
A
#
# COMPACT_ATOMS: atom_id res chain seq x y z
N MET A 1 25.44 15.24 -4.47
CA MET A 1 25.12 13.81 -4.26
C MET A 1 24.04 13.69 -3.19
N ASN A 2 22.83 13.23 -3.53
CA ASN A 2 21.97 12.48 -2.61
C ASN A 2 21.12 11.53 -3.46
N ILE A 3 21.47 10.26 -3.39
CA ILE A 3 20.83 9.14 -4.10
C ILE A 3 19.58 8.71 -3.34
N GLY A 4 18.50 9.48 -3.47
CA GLY A 4 17.17 9.02 -3.10
C GLY A 4 16.57 8.26 -4.29
N ALA A 5 16.87 6.97 -4.40
CA ALA A 5 16.22 6.09 -5.35
C ALA A 5 14.73 5.99 -5.02
N THR A 6 13.95 6.94 -5.53
CA THR A 6 12.50 6.81 -5.67
C THR A 6 12.27 5.63 -6.59
N SER A 7 12.04 4.47 -5.97
CA SER A 7 11.41 3.34 -6.65
C SER A 7 10.18 3.86 -7.37
N PRO A 8 9.87 3.41 -8.60
CA PRO A 8 8.65 3.79 -9.29
C PRO A 8 7.45 3.22 -8.53
N GLN A 9 7.00 3.94 -7.51
CA GLN A 9 5.61 3.90 -7.12
C GLN A 9 4.86 4.60 -8.25
N PRO A 10 3.82 4.00 -8.84
CA PRO A 10 2.95 4.72 -9.76
C PRO A 10 2.20 5.77 -8.94
N SER A 11 2.82 6.94 -8.74
CA SER A 11 2.13 8.14 -8.27
C SER A 11 1.49 8.79 -9.49
N PRO A 12 0.16 8.74 -9.68
CA PRO A 12 -0.48 9.65 -10.60
C PRO A 12 -0.44 11.05 -9.97
N THR A 13 0.55 11.85 -10.36
CA THR A 13 0.68 13.28 -9.99
C THR A 13 -0.42 14.17 -10.60
N THR A 14 -1.58 13.61 -10.93
CA THR A 14 -2.72 14.35 -11.46
C THR A 14 -3.85 14.35 -10.44
N ARG A 15 -3.78 15.37 -9.57
CA ARG A 15 -4.92 15.89 -8.80
C ARG A 15 -6.10 16.03 -9.77
N SER A 16 -7.12 15.17 -9.62
CA SER A 16 -8.40 15.10 -10.37
C SER A 16 -8.53 13.92 -11.34
N GLU A 17 -8.51 12.68 -10.84
CA GLU A 17 -9.32 11.60 -11.41
C GLU A 17 -10.29 11.09 -10.33
N PRO A 18 -11.56 10.82 -10.66
CA PRO A 18 -12.57 10.44 -9.67
C PRO A 18 -12.29 9.05 -9.12
N ALA A 19 -12.73 8.80 -7.88
CA ALA A 19 -12.60 7.54 -7.11
C ALA A 19 -12.86 6.24 -7.92
N THR A 20 -13.56 6.32 -9.04
CA THR A 20 -13.74 5.28 -10.06
C THR A 20 -12.43 4.64 -10.53
N SER A 21 -11.33 5.39 -10.65
CA SER A 21 -10.04 4.83 -11.08
C SER A 21 -9.47 3.88 -10.02
N TRP A 22 -9.55 4.26 -8.74
CA TRP A 22 -9.09 3.43 -7.62
C TRP A 22 -9.94 2.18 -7.41
N ILE A 23 -11.27 2.28 -7.60
CA ILE A 23 -12.16 1.11 -7.56
C ILE A 23 -11.77 0.12 -8.67
N LYS A 24 -11.56 0.60 -9.91
CA LYS A 24 -11.12 -0.24 -11.03
C LYS A 24 -9.77 -0.90 -10.77
N TRP A 25 -8.83 -0.17 -10.18
CA TRP A 25 -7.52 -0.70 -9.79
C TRP A 25 -7.64 -1.77 -8.70
N GLY A 26 -8.44 -1.53 -7.65
CA GLY A 26 -8.72 -2.52 -6.61
C GLY A 26 -9.34 -3.80 -7.18
N THR A 27 -10.30 -3.67 -8.11
CA THR A 27 -10.90 -4.83 -8.80
C THR A 27 -9.88 -5.59 -9.64
N LEU A 28 -9.03 -4.88 -10.41
CA LEU A 28 -7.99 -5.53 -11.22
C LEU A 28 -7.00 -6.32 -10.36
N LEU A 29 -6.57 -5.74 -9.23
CA LEU A 29 -5.67 -6.41 -8.28
C LEU A 29 -6.32 -7.63 -7.64
N GLN A 30 -7.61 -7.55 -7.28
CA GLN A 30 -8.36 -8.70 -6.76
C GLN A 30 -8.47 -9.83 -7.78
N VAL A 31 -8.80 -9.53 -9.04
CA VAL A 31 -8.85 -10.53 -10.12
C VAL A 31 -7.49 -11.23 -10.30
N ARG A 32 -6.38 -10.48 -10.22
CA ARG A 32 -5.03 -11.03 -10.28
C ARG A 32 -4.70 -11.93 -9.09
N LEU A 33 -5.20 -11.61 -7.89
CA LEU A 33 -5.07 -12.47 -6.71
C LEU A 33 -5.95 -13.73 -6.81
N THR A 34 -7.08 -13.68 -7.52
CA THR A 34 -7.88 -14.87 -7.80
C THR A 34 -7.14 -15.86 -8.71
N ASP A 35 -6.44 -15.35 -9.72
CA ASP A 35 -5.61 -16.17 -10.63
C ASP A 35 -4.33 -16.67 -9.95
N CYS A 36 -3.68 -15.81 -9.18
CA CYS A 36 -2.45 -16.11 -8.44
C CYS A 36 -2.54 -15.66 -6.97
N PRO A 37 -3.15 -16.49 -6.09
CA PRO A 37 -3.39 -16.14 -4.69
C PRO A 37 -2.13 -16.13 -3.84
N MET A 38 -0.95 -16.40 -4.38
CA MET A 38 0.33 -16.27 -3.69
C MET A 38 1.17 -15.09 -4.22
N ASP A 39 0.62 -14.27 -5.12
CA ASP A 39 1.37 -13.13 -5.68
C ASP A 39 1.53 -12.01 -4.65
N THR A 40 2.68 -12.04 -3.98
CA THR A 40 3.10 -11.09 -2.94
C THR A 40 3.16 -9.66 -3.48
N ARG A 41 3.52 -9.50 -4.77
CA ARG A 41 3.61 -8.20 -5.43
C ARG A 41 2.23 -7.55 -5.60
N THR A 42 1.22 -8.30 -6.03
CA THR A 42 -0.16 -7.84 -6.16
C THR A 42 -0.75 -7.50 -4.79
N ARG A 43 -0.45 -8.29 -3.75
CA ARG A 43 -0.79 -7.93 -2.36
C ARG A 43 -0.15 -6.62 -1.91
N CYS A 44 1.12 -6.39 -2.23
CA CYS A 44 1.79 -5.11 -1.94
C CYS A 44 1.10 -3.93 -2.63
N MET A 45 0.66 -4.11 -3.89
CA MET A 45 -0.03 -3.06 -4.63
C MET A 45 -1.40 -2.74 -4.01
N LEU A 46 -2.14 -3.76 -3.57
CA LEU A 46 -3.42 -3.59 -2.88
C LEU A 46 -3.24 -2.87 -1.53
N ALA A 47 -2.20 -3.23 -0.78
CA ALA A 47 -1.86 -2.56 0.47
C ALA A 47 -1.52 -1.07 0.24
N SER A 48 -0.72 -0.75 -0.78
CA SER A 48 -0.44 0.64 -1.14
C SER A 48 -1.68 1.42 -1.55
N LEU A 49 -2.62 0.78 -2.26
CA LEU A 49 -3.89 1.41 -2.63
C LEU A 49 -4.75 1.73 -1.40
N LEU A 50 -4.81 0.81 -0.43
CA LEU A 50 -5.52 1.03 0.83
C LEU A 50 -4.89 2.14 1.68
N GLU A 51 -3.56 2.29 1.62
CA GLU A 51 -2.91 3.46 2.19
C GLU A 51 -3.43 4.74 1.52
N GLU A 52 -3.41 4.83 0.19
CA GLU A 52 -3.88 6.01 -0.54
C GLU A 52 -5.37 6.34 -0.25
N LEU A 53 -6.20 5.31 -0.05
CA LEU A 53 -7.62 5.44 0.31
C LEU A 53 -7.86 5.91 1.75
N GLY A 54 -6.80 6.02 2.57
CA GLY A 54 -6.92 6.43 3.98
C GLY A 54 -7.33 5.29 4.91
N GLN A 55 -7.15 4.04 4.49
CA GLN A 55 -7.40 2.82 5.28
C GLN A 55 -6.09 2.12 5.67
N PRO A 56 -5.22 2.77 6.48
CA PRO A 56 -3.92 2.21 6.83
C PRO A 56 -4.02 0.94 7.70
N GLU A 57 -5.13 0.73 8.40
CA GLU A 57 -5.37 -0.47 9.22
C GLU A 57 -5.51 -1.74 8.35
N GLU A 58 -6.34 -1.67 7.31
CA GLU A 58 -6.49 -2.76 6.33
C GLU A 58 -5.20 -2.98 5.55
N ALA A 59 -4.54 -1.89 5.11
CA ALA A 59 -3.25 -1.97 4.45
C ALA A 59 -2.20 -2.73 5.29
N LEU A 60 -2.16 -2.48 6.61
CA LEU A 60 -1.25 -3.15 7.53
C LEU A 60 -1.47 -4.67 7.56
N CYS A 61 -2.72 -5.13 7.52
CA CYS A 61 -3.04 -6.56 7.43
C CYS A 61 -2.44 -7.18 6.17
N HIS A 62 -2.58 -6.53 5.02
CA HIS A 62 -2.01 -7.00 3.76
C HIS A 62 -0.48 -6.98 3.74
N TRP A 63 0.14 -5.95 4.30
CA TRP A 63 1.60 -5.91 4.45
C TRP A 63 2.13 -7.01 5.37
N ASN A 64 1.43 -7.31 6.46
CA ASN A 64 1.80 -8.39 7.36
C ASN A 64 1.66 -9.76 6.68
N ALA A 65 0.59 -9.98 5.91
CA ALA A 65 0.43 -11.20 5.11
C ALA A 65 1.55 -11.39 4.08
N VAL A 66 2.03 -10.30 3.48
CA VAL A 66 3.23 -10.33 2.62
C VAL A 66 4.45 -10.76 3.43
N LEU A 67 4.69 -10.19 4.61
CA LEU A 67 5.84 -10.56 5.45
C LEU A 67 5.81 -11.99 5.96
N VAL A 68 4.62 -12.58 6.12
CA VAL A 68 4.48 -14.01 6.43
C VAL A 68 4.96 -14.89 5.27
N CYS A 69 4.69 -14.47 4.03
CA CYS A 69 5.11 -15.20 2.83
C CYS A 69 6.56 -14.90 2.42
N ASP A 70 6.99 -13.65 2.61
CA ASP A 70 8.30 -13.12 2.24
C ASP A 70 8.81 -12.21 3.38
N PRO A 71 9.45 -12.78 4.42
CA PRO A 71 9.89 -12.01 5.58
C PRO A 71 11.01 -11.01 5.26
N ASP A 72 11.74 -11.22 4.17
CA ASP A 72 12.81 -10.32 3.72
C ASP A 72 12.28 -9.15 2.87
N SER A 73 10.96 -9.07 2.66
CA SER A 73 10.35 -8.04 1.82
C SER A 73 10.56 -6.63 2.39
N LEU A 74 11.58 -5.93 1.89
CA LEU A 74 11.87 -4.54 2.24
C LEU A 74 10.66 -3.62 1.99
N LYS A 75 9.91 -3.90 0.90
CA LYS A 75 8.72 -3.12 0.54
C LYS A 75 7.63 -3.26 1.60
N ALA A 76 7.37 -4.46 2.09
CA ALA A 76 6.34 -4.68 3.10
C ALA A 76 6.77 -4.18 4.48
N ARG A 77 8.04 -4.32 4.85
CA ARG A 77 8.57 -3.69 6.07
C ARG A 77 8.38 -2.17 6.04
N ALA A 78 8.70 -1.53 4.91
CA ALA A 78 8.48 -0.10 4.73
C ALA A 78 6.98 0.28 4.78
N GLY A 79 6.11 -0.54 4.17
CA GLY A 79 4.66 -0.38 4.22
C GLY A 79 4.09 -0.44 5.65
N VAL A 80 4.47 -1.46 6.44
CA VAL A 80 4.07 -1.58 7.86
C VAL A 80 4.48 -0.35 8.67
N VAL A 81 5.72 0.13 8.51
CA VAL A 81 6.20 1.31 9.23
C VAL A 81 5.33 2.54 8.89
N ARG A 82 5.05 2.75 7.60
CA ARG A 82 4.23 3.89 7.12
C ARG A 82 2.79 3.80 7.63
N CYS A 83 2.18 2.62 7.56
CA CYS A 83 0.84 2.36 8.09
C CYS A 83 0.78 2.63 9.59
N ARG A 84 1.76 2.11 10.35
CA ARG A 84 1.86 2.34 11.81
C ARG A 84 2.04 3.79 12.16
N GLN A 85 2.81 4.56 11.39
CA GLN A 85 2.95 6.00 11.61
C GLN A 85 1.64 6.76 11.39
N ARG A 86 0.78 6.29 10.49
CA ARG A 86 -0.53 6.90 10.23
C ARG A 86 -1.62 6.47 11.21
N ILE A 87 -1.64 5.21 11.61
CA ILE A 87 -2.56 4.69 12.65
C ILE A 87 -2.16 5.24 14.03
N GLY A 88 -0.85 5.25 14.30
CA GLY A 88 -0.24 5.67 15.56
C GLY A 88 0.04 7.16 15.65
N GLN A 89 -0.42 7.97 14.69
CA GLN A 89 -0.71 9.38 14.96
C GLN A 89 -2.14 9.44 15.53
N PRO A 90 -2.34 9.31 16.86
CA PRO A 90 -3.51 9.95 17.44
C PRO A 90 -3.37 11.43 17.09
N LEU A 91 -4.50 12.10 16.91
CA LEU A 91 -4.76 13.53 16.69
C LEU A 91 -3.87 14.52 17.51
N GLN A 92 -2.55 14.40 17.49
CA GLN A 92 -1.56 15.18 18.26
C GLN A 92 -1.15 16.44 17.52
N SER A 93 -1.95 16.85 16.53
CA SER A 93 -1.87 18.17 15.91
C SER A 93 -3.13 18.99 16.18
N ALA A 94 -3.68 18.84 17.39
CA ALA A 94 -4.66 19.76 17.96
C ALA A 94 -4.21 20.15 19.38
N ARG A 95 -3.13 20.93 19.47
CA ARG A 95 -2.91 21.80 20.62
C ARG A 95 -2.13 23.05 20.24
#